data_AF-S7J2A4-F1
#
_entry.id   AF-S7J2A4-F1
#
_cell.length_a   1.000
_cell.length_b   1.000
_cell.length_c   1.000
_cell.angle_alpha   90.00
_cell.angle_beta   90.00
_cell.angle_gamma   90.00
#
_symmetry.space_group_name_H-M   'P 1'
#
loop_
_entity.id
_entity.type
_entity.pdbx_description
1 polymer ?
#
loop_
_entity_poly.entity_id
_entity_poly.type
_entity_poly.pdbx_seq_one_letter_code
_entity_poly.pdbx_strand_id
1 'polypeptide(L)'
;MLPSILPISFFLFYILLGIATSYIAIKKNRNPIGWFIGGALFGIFAILILCMLPSINSKDNPNNSSLSTDDGEPMDNTFQEILENSSSSSTNLLNISTERWFYLDSERRNVGPLTTERLLAFLQEENTHNQANNGPGDIWVWRKGMSEWKKVKDVSELREALKILK
;
A
#
# COMPACT_ATOMS: atom_id res chain seq x y z
N MET A 1 -38.36 -43.25 -10.38
CA MET A 1 -36.92 -43.25 -10.74
C MET A 1 -36.45 -41.81 -10.75
N LEU A 2 -35.80 -41.32 -9.69
CA LEU A 2 -35.13 -40.00 -9.69
C LEU A 2 -34.09 -39.95 -8.55
N PRO A 3 -32.83 -40.30 -8.83
CA PRO A 3 -31.71 -39.81 -8.04
C PRO A 3 -30.58 -39.34 -8.98
N SER A 4 -30.84 -38.30 -9.78
CA SER A 4 -29.82 -37.72 -10.68
C SER A 4 -29.66 -36.21 -10.54
N ILE A 5 -30.54 -35.54 -9.77
CA ILE A 5 -30.54 -34.06 -9.65
C ILE A 5 -29.68 -33.57 -8.47
N LEU A 6 -29.44 -34.44 -7.48
CA LEU A 6 -28.64 -34.13 -6.30
C LEU A 6 -27.22 -33.62 -6.63
N PRO A 7 -26.40 -34.29 -7.48
CA PRO A 7 -25.04 -33.81 -7.76
C PRO A 7 -25.02 -32.46 -8.48
N ILE A 8 -25.99 -32.21 -9.37
CA ILE A 8 -26.13 -30.95 -10.09
C ILE A 8 -26.53 -29.83 -9.14
N SER A 9 -27.43 -30.10 -8.18
CA SER A 9 -27.82 -29.14 -7.16
C SER A 9 -26.63 -28.76 -6.25
N PHE A 10 -25.82 -29.73 -5.83
CA PHE A 10 -24.60 -29.45 -5.08
C PHE A 10 -23.60 -28.62 -5.89
N PHE A 11 -23.39 -28.96 -7.16
CA PHE A 11 -22.50 -28.20 -8.04
C PHE A 11 -22.95 -26.74 -8.19
N LEU A 12 -24.24 -26.51 -8.46
CA LEU A 12 -24.81 -25.16 -8.55
C LEU A 12 -24.66 -24.38 -7.23
N PHE A 13 -24.88 -25.06 -6.10
CA PHE A 13 -24.69 -24.46 -4.78
C PHE A 13 -23.24 -24.01 -4.54
N TYR A 14 -22.24 -24.81 -4.93
CA TYR A 14 -20.83 -24.43 -4.85
C TYR A 14 -20.47 -23.25 -5.77
N ILE A 15 -21.06 -23.19 -6.97
CA ILE A 15 -20.90 -22.03 -7.88
C ILE A 15 -21.49 -20.76 -7.23
N LEU A 16 -22.68 -20.85 -6.63
CA LEU A 16 -23.31 -19.73 -5.91
C LEU A 16 -22.43 -19.25 -4.75
N LEU A 17 -21.82 -20.18 -4.00
CA LEU A 17 -20.86 -19.84 -2.94
C LEU A 17 -19.61 -19.15 -3.48
N GLY A 18 -19.06 -19.62 -4.60
CA GLY A 18 -17.93 -18.97 -5.28
C GLY A 18 -18.24 -17.54 -5.73
N ILE A 19 -19.44 -17.29 -6.24
CA ILE A 19 -19.88 -15.93 -6.60
C ILE A 19 -19.98 -15.06 -5.35
N ALA A 20 -20.55 -15.58 -4.26
CA ALA A 20 -20.67 -14.85 -3.00
C ALA A 20 -19.31 -14.50 -2.38
N THR A 21 -18.34 -15.43 -2.37
CA THR A 21 -16.98 -15.16 -1.88
C THR A 21 -16.26 -14.11 -2.73
N SER A 22 -16.39 -14.19 -4.05
CA SER A 22 -15.83 -13.20 -4.98
C SER A 22 -16.40 -11.80 -4.73
N TYR A 23 -17.72 -11.69 -4.56
CA TYR A 23 -18.39 -10.42 -4.27
C TYR A 23 -17.89 -9.78 -2.96
N ILE A 24 -17.71 -10.59 -1.90
CA ILE A 24 -17.17 -10.12 -0.63
C ILE A 24 -15.69 -9.72 -0.76
N ALA A 25 -14.92 -10.43 -1.60
CA ALA A 25 -13.52 -10.11 -1.86
C ALA A 25 -13.35 -8.75 -2.56
N ILE A 26 -14.25 -8.38 -3.47
CA ILE A 26 -14.25 -7.05 -4.12
C ILE A 26 -14.42 -5.94 -3.06
N LYS A 27 -15.35 -6.11 -2.12
CA LYS A 27 -15.55 -5.15 -1.02
C LYS A 27 -14.32 -5.02 -0.12
N LYS A 28 -13.51 -6.08 -0.01
CA LYS A 28 -12.26 -6.12 0.75
C LYS A 28 -11.02 -5.77 -0.11
N ASN A 29 -11.22 -5.28 -1.34
CA ASN A 29 -10.15 -4.88 -2.27
C ASN A 29 -9.14 -6.01 -2.60
N ARG A 30 -9.63 -7.25 -2.74
CA ARG A 30 -8.81 -8.44 -3.04
C ARG A 30 -9.14 -9.02 -4.42
N ASN A 31 -8.23 -9.83 -4.96
CA ASN A 31 -8.39 -10.48 -6.27
C ASN A 31 -9.67 -11.35 -6.32
N PRO A 32 -10.72 -10.93 -7.05
CA PRO A 32 -12.01 -11.62 -7.06
C PRO A 32 -11.90 -13.04 -7.64
N ILE A 33 -11.02 -13.23 -8.63
CA ILE A 33 -10.86 -14.52 -9.32
C ILE A 33 -10.32 -15.60 -8.37
N GLY A 34 -9.30 -15.30 -7.56
CA GLY A 34 -8.73 -16.26 -6.61
C GLY A 34 -9.73 -16.66 -5.53
N TRP A 35 -10.54 -15.70 -5.04
CA TRP A 35 -11.57 -15.94 -4.04
C TRP A 35 -12.82 -16.63 -4.59
N PHE A 36 -13.10 -16.49 -5.90
CA PHE A 36 -14.11 -17.32 -6.58
C PHE A 36 -13.71 -18.79 -6.59
N ILE A 37 -12.50 -19.12 -7.08
CA ILE A 37 -12.00 -20.50 -7.10
C ILE A 37 -11.93 -21.07 -5.68
N GLY A 38 -11.45 -20.28 -4.72
CA GLY A 38 -11.42 -20.66 -3.31
C GLY A 38 -12.81 -21.00 -2.77
N GLY A 39 -13.83 -20.18 -3.07
CA GLY A 39 -15.20 -20.46 -2.68
C GLY A 39 -15.84 -21.65 -3.38
N ALA A 40 -15.54 -21.86 -4.66
CA ALA A 40 -16.07 -23.00 -5.43
C ALA A 40 -15.49 -24.35 -4.96
N LEU A 41 -14.22 -24.37 -4.50
CA LEU A 41 -13.56 -25.59 -4.03
C LEU A 41 -13.72 -25.85 -2.53
N PHE A 42 -13.59 -24.81 -1.68
CA PHE A 42 -13.61 -24.94 -0.23
C PHE A 42 -14.94 -24.50 0.41
N GLY A 43 -15.88 -24.00 -0.38
CA GLY A 43 -17.23 -23.64 0.06
C GLY A 43 -17.22 -22.61 1.19
N ILE A 44 -17.96 -22.93 2.27
CA ILE A 44 -18.15 -22.04 3.41
C ILE A 44 -16.84 -21.71 4.15
N PHE A 45 -15.83 -22.58 4.08
CA PHE A 45 -14.53 -22.34 4.71
C PHE A 45 -13.81 -21.15 4.07
N ALA A 46 -13.98 -20.92 2.76
CA ALA A 46 -13.41 -19.74 2.11
C ALA A 46 -14.02 -18.44 2.64
N ILE A 47 -15.31 -18.45 2.97
CA ILE A 47 -16.01 -17.30 3.58
C ILE A 47 -15.46 -17.04 4.99
N LEU A 48 -15.28 -18.08 5.80
CA LEU A 48 -14.68 -17.99 7.13
C LEU A 48 -13.27 -17.38 7.10
N ILE A 49 -12.41 -17.86 6.19
CA ILE A 49 -11.05 -17.33 6.00
C ILE A 49 -11.10 -15.87 5.56
N LEU A 50 -11.98 -15.52 4.61
CA LEU A 50 -12.15 -14.15 4.12
C LEU A 50 -12.66 -13.20 5.22
N CYS A 51 -13.44 -13.72 6.15
CA CYS A 51 -13.93 -12.97 7.31
C CYS A 51 -12.81 -12.70 8.33
N MET A 52 -11.97 -13.72 8.58
CA MET A 52 -10.82 -13.60 9.48
C MET A 52 -9.71 -12.71 8.90
N LEU A 53 -9.63 -12.62 7.57
CA LEU A 53 -8.67 -11.77 6.91
C LEU A 53 -9.06 -10.28 7.01
N PRO A 54 -8.17 -9.42 7.54
CA PRO A 54 -8.37 -7.98 7.55
C PRO A 54 -8.48 -7.44 6.11
N SER A 55 -9.20 -6.33 5.93
CA SER A 55 -9.30 -5.67 4.62
C SER A 55 -7.91 -5.24 4.16
N ILE A 56 -7.57 -5.52 2.90
CA ILE A 56 -6.36 -4.96 2.30
C ILE A 56 -6.72 -3.54 1.88
N ASN A 57 -6.06 -2.55 2.46
CA ASN A 57 -6.15 -1.18 1.95
C ASN A 57 -5.25 -1.15 0.72
N SER A 58 -5.85 -1.17 -0.48
CA SER A 58 -5.13 -1.02 -1.74
C SER A 58 -4.48 0.36 -1.80
N LYS A 59 -3.27 0.42 -1.28
CA LYS A 59 -2.30 1.49 -1.52
C LYS A 59 -1.03 0.85 -2.09
N ASP A 60 -1.23 -0.04 -3.07
CA ASP A 60 -0.16 -0.73 -3.78
C ASP A 60 0.09 -0.04 -5.11
N ASN A 61 1.32 0.45 -5.21
CA ASN A 61 1.97 1.11 -6.34
C ASN A 61 2.00 0.16 -7.56
N PRO A 62 1.51 0.56 -8.76
CA PRO A 62 1.35 -0.35 -9.90
C PRO A 62 2.65 -0.67 -10.68
N ASN A 63 3.84 -0.46 -10.10
CA ASN A 63 5.09 -0.46 -10.87
C ASN A 63 6.02 -1.63 -10.50
N ASN A 64 5.60 -2.89 -10.68
CA ASN A 64 6.50 -4.04 -10.89
C ASN A 64 5.78 -5.40 -10.85
N SER A 65 4.99 -5.70 -11.86
CA SER A 65 4.74 -7.10 -12.23
C SER A 65 4.28 -7.21 -13.69
N SER A 66 5.19 -6.89 -14.62
CA SER A 66 5.14 -7.43 -15.98
C SER A 66 6.10 -8.62 -16.04
N LEU A 67 5.54 -9.81 -15.85
CA LEU A 67 6.16 -11.05 -16.30
C LEU A 67 5.87 -11.17 -17.80
N SER A 68 6.88 -10.95 -18.62
CA SER A 68 6.90 -11.29 -20.05
C SER A 68 8.21 -12.04 -20.35
N THR A 69 8.03 -13.35 -20.52
CA THR A 69 8.68 -14.32 -21.42
C THR A 69 9.95 -13.92 -22.20
N ASP A 70 11.01 -14.69 -21.95
CA ASP A 70 11.92 -15.44 -22.87
C ASP A 70 12.73 -14.77 -24.01
N ASP A 71 13.84 -15.46 -24.32
CA ASP A 71 14.82 -15.34 -25.41
C ASP A 71 16.01 -14.38 -25.26
N GLY A 72 17.22 -14.96 -25.39
CA GLY A 72 18.52 -14.38 -25.03
C GLY A 72 19.25 -13.58 -26.13
N GLU A 73 20.30 -12.85 -25.70
CA GLU A 73 21.62 -12.61 -26.32
C GLU A 73 22.43 -11.59 -25.44
N PRO A 74 23.78 -11.57 -25.51
CA PRO A 74 24.64 -11.04 -24.43
C PRO A 74 25.29 -9.65 -24.68
N MET A 75 25.69 -9.00 -23.57
CA MET A 75 26.74 -7.96 -23.39
C MET A 75 26.65 -6.62 -24.15
N ASP A 76 26.59 -5.51 -23.40
CA ASP A 76 27.38 -4.33 -23.76
C ASP A 76 27.83 -3.52 -22.52
N ASN A 77 29.13 -3.24 -22.48
CA ASN A 77 29.94 -2.73 -21.37
C ASN A 77 29.93 -1.20 -21.25
N THR A 78 28.80 -0.55 -21.55
CA THR A 78 28.75 0.93 -21.63
C THR A 78 28.47 1.62 -20.27
N PHE A 79 28.00 0.89 -19.25
CA PHE A 79 27.64 1.48 -17.96
C PHE A 79 28.79 1.67 -16.96
N GLN A 80 29.94 1.01 -17.16
CA GLN A 80 31.05 1.09 -16.21
C GLN A 80 31.91 2.34 -16.37
N GLU A 81 31.89 3.00 -17.54
CA GLU A 81 32.75 4.17 -17.81
C GLU A 81 32.17 5.48 -17.22
N ILE A 82 30.87 5.54 -16.94
CA ILE A 82 30.21 6.75 -16.40
C ILE A 82 30.39 6.87 -14.87
N LEU A 83 30.64 5.75 -14.17
CA LEU A 83 30.72 5.73 -12.71
C LEU A 83 32.06 6.24 -12.14
N GLU A 84 33.12 6.33 -12.94
CA GLU A 84 34.47 6.63 -12.44
C GLU A 84 34.88 8.11 -12.55
N ASN A 85 34.15 8.93 -13.32
CA ASN A 85 34.51 10.33 -13.59
C ASN A 85 33.71 11.37 -12.76
N SER A 86 33.02 10.95 -11.70
CA SER A 86 32.23 11.85 -10.82
C SER A 86 32.82 11.94 -9.41
N SER A 87 34.13 11.84 -9.29
CA SER A 87 34.88 11.99 -8.03
C SER A 87 35.26 13.46 -7.76
N SER A 88 34.28 14.38 -7.70
CA SER A 88 34.50 15.70 -7.10
C SER A 88 33.19 16.46 -6.87
N SER A 89 32.92 16.78 -5.59
CA SER A 89 31.88 17.69 -5.08
C SER A 89 30.41 17.27 -5.23
N SER A 90 29.91 16.57 -4.21
CA SER A 90 28.67 16.94 -3.50
C SER A 90 28.59 16.18 -2.19
N THR A 91 29.04 16.82 -1.12
CA THR A 91 28.73 16.44 0.26
C THR A 91 27.22 16.56 0.48
N ASN A 92 26.62 15.60 1.21
CA ASN A 92 25.22 15.55 1.69
C ASN A 92 24.10 14.95 0.79
N LEU A 93 24.39 13.98 -0.09
CA LEU A 93 23.32 13.24 -0.80
C LEU A 93 23.24 11.74 -0.47
N LEU A 94 23.79 11.33 0.68
CA LEU A 94 23.75 9.94 1.16
C LEU A 94 23.34 9.84 2.64
N ASN A 95 22.27 10.56 3.03
CA ASN A 95 21.50 10.24 4.24
C ASN A 95 19.99 10.05 3.94
N ILE A 96 19.61 9.84 2.68
CA ILE A 96 18.22 9.62 2.21
C ILE A 96 17.83 8.13 2.33
N SER A 97 18.49 7.39 3.23
CA SER A 97 18.29 5.95 3.38
C SER A 97 17.34 5.66 4.54
N THR A 98 16.06 5.41 4.21
CA THR A 98 15.11 4.57 4.98
C THR A 98 14.34 5.13 6.19
N GLU A 99 14.23 6.46 6.37
CA GLU A 99 13.32 7.03 7.37
C GLU A 99 11.86 7.02 6.90
N ARG A 100 11.20 5.87 7.07
CA ARG A 100 9.78 5.72 6.79
C ARG A 100 8.94 6.39 7.87
N TRP A 101 8.14 7.37 7.47
CA TRP A 101 7.19 8.07 8.31
C TRP A 101 5.81 7.44 8.26
N PHE A 102 5.06 7.57 9.35
CA PHE A 102 3.67 7.19 9.49
C PHE A 102 2.92 8.40 10.05
N TYR A 103 1.66 8.56 9.67
CA TYR A 103 0.78 9.57 10.25
C TYR A 103 -0.56 8.95 10.66
N LEU A 104 -1.31 9.63 11.52
CA LEU A 104 -2.70 9.27 11.83
C LEU A 104 -3.64 10.08 10.95
N ASP A 105 -4.48 9.37 10.20
CA ASP A 105 -5.59 9.94 9.44
C ASP A 105 -6.71 10.46 10.38
N SER A 106 -7.67 11.20 9.84
CA SER A 106 -8.88 11.68 10.50
C SER A 106 -9.63 10.60 11.31
N GLU A 107 -9.64 9.36 10.84
CA GLU A 107 -10.19 8.19 11.55
C GLU A 107 -9.25 7.58 12.61
N ARG A 108 -8.13 8.24 12.96
CA ARG A 108 -7.07 7.75 13.85
C ARG A 108 -6.45 6.42 13.41
N ARG A 109 -6.43 6.18 12.10
CA ARG A 109 -5.79 5.00 11.50
C ARG A 109 -4.34 5.29 11.16
N ASN A 110 -3.49 4.29 11.36
CA ASN A 110 -2.07 4.38 11.07
C ASN A 110 -1.88 4.32 9.54
N VAL A 111 -1.45 5.43 8.93
CA VAL A 111 -1.20 5.52 7.49
C VAL A 111 0.30 5.69 7.24
N GLY A 112 0.85 4.77 6.46
CA GLY A 112 2.25 4.73 6.10
C GLY A 112 2.63 3.33 5.64
N PRO A 113 3.91 3.08 5.33
CA PRO A 113 5.03 4.02 5.43
C PRO A 113 5.08 5.03 4.27
N LEU A 114 5.50 6.25 4.56
CA LEU A 114 5.71 7.32 3.59
C LEU A 114 7.16 7.79 3.66
N THR A 115 7.66 8.28 2.54
CA THR A 115 8.90 9.03 2.51
C THR A 115 8.66 10.45 3.02
N THR A 116 9.72 11.11 3.47
CA THR A 116 9.65 12.47 4.04
C THR A 116 9.03 13.45 3.06
N GLU A 117 9.45 13.41 1.78
CA GLU A 117 8.93 14.28 0.72
C GLU A 117 7.43 14.07 0.49
N ARG A 118 6.94 12.83 0.53
CA ARG A 118 5.53 12.54 0.35
C ARG A 118 4.69 12.95 1.55
N LEU A 119 5.24 12.80 2.76
CA LEU A 119 4.63 13.33 3.98
C LEU A 119 4.53 14.86 3.91
N LEU A 120 5.59 15.54 3.49
CA LEU A 120 5.60 17.01 3.38
C LEU A 120 4.60 17.50 2.34
N ALA A 121 4.54 16.87 1.16
CA ALA A 121 3.54 17.18 0.13
C ALA A 121 2.10 17.04 0.67
N PHE A 122 1.82 15.96 1.41
CA PHE A 122 0.52 15.75 2.06
C PHE A 122 0.20 16.83 3.10
N LEU A 123 1.15 17.18 3.96
CA LEU A 123 0.97 18.23 4.97
C LEU A 123 0.79 19.63 4.35
N GLN A 124 1.37 19.87 3.17
CA GLN A 124 1.19 21.10 2.41
C GLN A 124 -0.20 21.17 1.73
N GLU A 125 -0.67 20.06 1.19
CA GLU A 125 -2.02 19.96 0.61
C GLU A 125 -3.10 20.18 1.70
N GLU A 126 -2.94 19.56 2.87
CA GLU A 126 -3.81 19.76 4.04
C GLU A 126 -3.85 21.22 4.53
N ASN A 127 -2.69 21.92 4.53
CA ASN A 127 -2.64 23.36 4.81
C ASN A 127 -3.51 24.19 3.83
N THR A 128 -3.62 23.74 2.58
CA THR A 128 -4.26 24.50 1.49
C THR A 128 -5.77 24.26 1.44
N HIS A 129 -6.22 23.05 1.74
CA HIS A 129 -7.61 22.64 1.55
C HIS A 129 -8.46 22.67 2.83
N ASN A 130 -7.84 22.52 4.01
CA ASN A 130 -8.55 22.38 5.29
C ASN A 130 -8.19 23.50 6.27
N GLN A 131 -8.57 24.74 5.94
CA GLN A 131 -8.51 25.86 6.89
C GLN A 131 -9.56 25.75 8.03
N ALA A 132 -10.54 24.84 7.91
CA ALA A 132 -11.73 24.80 8.76
C ALA A 132 -11.73 23.76 9.89
N ASN A 133 -10.77 22.83 9.95
CA ASN A 133 -10.66 21.86 11.05
C ASN A 133 -9.19 21.53 11.31
N ASN A 134 -8.66 21.99 12.44
CA ASN A 134 -7.33 21.69 12.99
C ASN A 134 -6.21 21.59 11.92
N GLY A 135 -5.49 22.69 11.70
CA GLY A 135 -4.41 22.74 10.70
C GLY A 135 -3.37 21.61 10.83
N PRO A 136 -2.55 21.37 9.80
CA PRO A 136 -1.72 20.16 9.69
C PRO A 136 -0.68 19.99 10.79
N GLY A 137 -0.45 21.02 11.61
CA GLY A 137 0.31 20.93 12.85
C GLY A 137 -0.28 19.99 13.89
N ASP A 138 -1.58 19.67 13.82
CA ASP A 138 -2.26 18.74 14.74
C ASP A 138 -2.29 17.28 14.28
N ILE A 139 -1.79 17.00 13.06
CA ILE A 139 -1.62 15.64 12.56
C ILE A 139 -0.53 14.94 13.37
N TRP A 140 -0.82 13.72 13.82
CA TRP A 140 0.15 12.90 14.55
C TRP A 140 1.02 12.15 13.56
N VAL A 141 2.32 12.19 13.79
CA VAL A 141 3.34 11.53 12.99
C VAL A 141 4.25 10.69 13.87
N TRP A 142 4.83 9.67 13.28
CA TRP A 142 5.80 8.80 13.91
C TRP A 142 6.79 8.26 12.90
N ARG A 143 8.03 8.07 13.32
CA ARG A 143 9.05 7.34 12.55
C ARG A 143 9.79 6.35 13.44
N LYS A 144 10.41 5.37 12.81
CA LYS A 144 11.27 4.41 13.49
C LYS A 144 12.39 5.15 14.24
N GLY A 145 12.46 4.96 15.56
CA GLY A 145 13.38 5.68 16.45
C GLY A 145 12.71 6.72 17.35
N MET A 146 11.44 7.05 17.14
CA MET A 146 10.64 7.84 18.08
C MET A 146 10.02 6.96 19.18
N SER A 147 10.08 7.41 20.43
CA SER A 147 9.48 6.74 21.59
C SER A 147 7.95 6.71 21.53
N GLU A 148 7.34 7.75 20.97
CA GLU A 148 5.89 7.96 20.94
C GLU A 148 5.47 8.75 19.70
N TRP A 149 4.17 8.67 19.36
CA TRP A 149 3.58 9.50 18.32
C TRP A 149 3.65 10.96 18.75
N LYS A 150 4.05 11.85 17.84
CA LYS A 150 4.14 13.29 18.12
C LYS A 150 3.39 14.07 17.07
N LYS A 151 2.83 15.22 17.42
CA LYS A 151 2.18 16.07 16.41
C LYS A 151 3.23 16.74 15.53
N VAL A 152 2.88 17.04 14.29
CA VAL A 152 3.78 17.71 13.33
C VAL A 152 4.35 19.01 13.91
N LYS A 153 3.56 19.77 14.67
CA LYS A 153 4.03 21.01 15.34
C LYS A 153 5.13 20.78 16.38
N ASP A 154 5.13 19.60 17.01
CA ASP A 154 6.07 19.20 18.06
C ASP A 154 7.35 18.56 17.48
N VAL A 155 7.36 18.25 16.17
CA VAL A 155 8.51 17.72 15.44
C VAL A 155 9.20 18.88 14.71
N SER A 156 10.32 19.35 15.27
CA SER A 156 11.08 20.48 14.73
C SER A 156 11.50 20.28 13.27
N GLU A 157 11.93 19.07 12.90
CA GLU A 157 12.39 18.74 11.53
C GLU A 157 11.29 18.98 10.48
N LEU A 158 10.06 18.53 10.75
CA LEU A 158 8.94 18.72 9.82
C LEU A 158 8.48 20.18 9.79
N ARG A 159 8.52 20.87 10.93
CA ARG A 159 8.13 22.27 11.00
C ARG A 159 9.08 23.18 10.21
N GLU A 160 10.39 22.95 10.29
CA GLU A 160 11.34 23.70 9.48
C GLU A 160 11.24 23.33 8.00
N ALA A 161 11.06 22.05 7.66
CA ALA A 161 10.86 21.62 6.28
C ALA A 161 9.60 22.25 5.64
N LEU A 162 8.50 22.37 6.37
CA LEU A 162 7.27 23.03 5.91
C LEU A 162 7.44 24.54 5.67
N LYS A 163 8.35 25.21 6.40
CA LYS A 163 8.65 26.63 6.16
C LYS A 163 9.48 26.84 4.90
N ILE A 164 10.39 25.91 4.59
CA ILE A 164 11.27 25.99 3.41
C ILE A 164 10.48 25.74 2.12
N LEU A 165 9.40 24.95 2.20
CA LEU A 165 8.52 24.62 1.08
C LEU A 165 7.43 25.67 0.75
N LYS A 166 7.34 26.76 1.53
CA LYS A 166 6.38 27.86 1.35
C LYS A 166 7.00 28.99 0.54
#